data_AF-X6N2A6-F1
#
_entry.id   AF-X6N2A6-F1
#
_cell.length_a   1.000
_cell.length_b   1.000
_cell.length_c   1.000
_cell.angle_alpha   90.00
_cell.angle_beta   90.00
_cell.angle_gamma   90.00
#
_symmetry.space_group_name_H-M   'P 1'
#
loop_
_entity.id
_entity.type
_entity.pdbx_description
1 polymer ?
#
loop_
_entity_poly.entity_id
_entity_poly.type
_entity_poly.pdbx_seq_one_letter_code
_entity_poly.pdbx_strand_id
1 'polypeptide(L)'
;GGGGSRFEMKGISNNDSNNIHITITNNHSNNNKSSINSENSVASAHNASTSKIPKLSLRDVLSDKYKLEVFMDFLVAEYSHENLLAIIELTQFKTFVLSLEQQRQQQQQQEQLQQWLPSTITAPHSNLTLDVGSGTPFSEVFSPRSSSTLIISLPPDIVQSHIVTCAQFSLHQKFVLLVEKYILSNATFCLNISSDERNCLVDHYRQSKNMPSSSSSSSSSPISIDTQTQSSVDFSIIFDACTREIFCLVSDSFKRFMSTDMYQKLFELTA
;
A
#
# COMPACT_ATOMS: atom_id res chain seq x y z
N GLY A 1 37.46 -5.44 -33.22
CA GLY A 1 36.55 -6.59 -33.31
C GLY A 1 36.17 -6.99 -31.91
N GLY A 2 34.93 -6.74 -31.51
CA GLY A 2 34.37 -7.10 -30.21
C GLY A 2 32.93 -7.53 -30.44
N GLY A 3 32.66 -8.82 -30.24
CA GLY A 3 31.38 -9.45 -30.51
C GLY A 3 30.34 -9.03 -29.47
N GLY A 4 29.24 -8.44 -29.94
CA GLY A 4 28.04 -8.25 -29.15
C GLY A 4 27.25 -9.55 -29.09
N SER A 5 27.07 -10.09 -27.87
CA SER A 5 26.14 -11.17 -27.59
C SER A 5 24.71 -10.71 -27.84
N ARG A 6 24.14 -11.21 -28.93
CA ARG A 6 22.73 -11.09 -29.32
C ARG A 6 21.93 -12.13 -28.56
N PHE A 7 21.11 -11.71 -27.60
CA PHE A 7 20.17 -12.58 -26.90
C PHE A 7 18.93 -12.78 -27.80
N GLU A 8 18.77 -13.97 -28.35
CA GLU A 8 17.54 -14.41 -29.01
C GLU A 8 16.56 -14.95 -27.97
N MET A 9 15.39 -14.32 -27.87
CA MET A 9 14.26 -14.83 -27.09
C MET A 9 13.44 -15.78 -27.99
N LYS A 10 13.59 -17.09 -27.77
CA LYS A 10 12.72 -18.10 -28.39
C LYS A 10 11.42 -18.17 -27.60
N GLY A 11 10.31 -17.95 -28.29
CA GLY A 11 8.96 -18.13 -27.74
C GLY A 11 8.71 -19.57 -27.32
N ILE A 12 8.10 -19.74 -26.16
CA ILE A 12 7.59 -21.03 -25.69
C ILE A 12 6.07 -21.00 -25.76
N SER A 13 5.57 -21.99 -26.49
CA SER A 13 4.18 -22.32 -26.74
C SER A 13 3.46 -22.76 -25.46
N ASN A 14 2.17 -22.41 -25.38
CA ASN A 14 1.21 -23.01 -24.46
C ASN A 14 1.19 -24.54 -24.60
N ASN A 15 1.08 -25.24 -23.47
CA ASN A 15 0.37 -26.51 -23.42
C ASN A 15 -0.16 -26.80 -22.01
N ASP A 16 -1.32 -27.45 -22.00
CA ASP A 16 -2.13 -27.87 -20.85
C ASP A 16 -1.38 -28.70 -19.80
N SER A 17 -1.79 -28.59 -18.53
CA SER A 17 -2.30 -29.72 -17.72
C SER A 17 -2.14 -29.53 -16.19
N ASN A 18 -3.17 -30.01 -15.49
CA ASN A 18 -3.14 -30.64 -14.17
C ASN A 18 -3.24 -29.79 -12.89
N ASN A 19 -4.48 -29.80 -12.41
CA ASN A 19 -4.94 -29.80 -11.02
C ASN A 19 -3.97 -30.54 -10.08
N ILE A 20 -3.36 -29.83 -9.13
CA ILE A 20 -2.64 -30.41 -7.98
C ILE A 20 -3.33 -29.94 -6.71
N HIS A 21 -4.02 -30.87 -6.04
CA HIS A 21 -4.58 -30.70 -4.71
C HIS A 21 -3.46 -30.87 -3.68
N ILE A 22 -2.93 -29.76 -3.14
CA ILE A 22 -1.93 -29.79 -2.07
C ILE A 22 -2.65 -29.65 -0.72
N THR A 23 -2.78 -30.77 -0.01
CA THR A 23 -3.17 -30.78 1.41
C THR A 23 -1.92 -30.51 2.24
N ILE A 24 -1.80 -29.32 2.83
CA ILE A 24 -0.75 -28.99 3.80
C ILE A 24 -1.30 -29.29 5.21
N THR A 25 -0.90 -30.41 5.80
CA THR A 25 -1.10 -30.69 7.23
C THR A 25 0.11 -30.18 8.02
N ASN A 26 -0.07 -29.06 8.72
CA ASN A 26 0.90 -28.58 9.71
C ASN A 26 0.79 -29.42 10.99
N ASN A 27 1.71 -30.38 11.16
CA ASN A 27 1.98 -31.01 12.44
C ASN A 27 3.26 -30.39 13.03
N HIS A 28 3.12 -29.62 14.11
CA HIS A 28 4.25 -29.15 14.90
C HIS A 28 4.18 -29.72 16.33
N SER A 29 5.15 -30.60 16.58
CA SER A 29 5.94 -30.86 17.79
C SER A 29 5.28 -30.80 19.18
N ASN A 30 5.18 -31.99 19.77
CA ASN A 30 5.13 -32.19 21.21
C ASN A 30 6.54 -32.47 21.77
N ASN A 31 6.89 -31.71 22.81
CA ASN A 31 7.65 -32.07 24.00
C ASN A 31 8.81 -33.08 23.90
N ASN A 32 10.02 -32.62 24.25
CA ASN A 32 10.78 -33.35 25.25
C ASN A 32 11.66 -32.45 26.11
N LYS A 33 11.48 -32.62 27.41
CA LYS A 33 12.08 -31.91 28.53
C LYS A 33 13.09 -32.87 29.16
N SER A 34 14.38 -32.55 29.13
CA SER A 34 15.38 -33.26 29.94
C SER A 34 16.22 -32.27 30.74
N SER A 35 16.00 -32.33 32.05
CA SER A 35 16.80 -31.68 33.07
C SER A 35 18.14 -32.40 33.22
N ILE A 36 19.26 -31.65 33.21
CA ILE A 36 20.49 -32.06 33.88
C ILE A 36 21.08 -30.84 34.58
N ASN A 37 21.12 -30.93 35.92
CA ASN A 37 21.85 -30.05 36.82
C ASN A 37 23.36 -30.30 36.71
N SER A 38 24.17 -29.24 36.71
CA SER A 38 25.49 -29.29 37.33
C SER A 38 25.93 -27.90 37.77
N GLU A 39 26.03 -27.78 39.08
CA GLU A 39 26.53 -26.65 39.84
C GLU A 39 28.05 -26.56 39.67
N ASN A 40 28.55 -25.37 39.32
CA ASN A 40 29.85 -24.90 39.80
C ASN A 40 29.88 -23.37 39.78
N SER A 41 29.66 -22.81 40.97
CA SER A 41 29.64 -21.40 41.28
C SER A 41 31.07 -20.90 41.50
N VAL A 42 31.57 -20.08 40.58
CA VAL A 42 32.69 -19.17 40.84
C VAL A 42 32.15 -17.76 40.65
N ALA A 43 31.90 -17.09 41.77
CA ALA A 43 31.42 -15.72 41.83
C ALA A 43 32.45 -14.76 41.23
N SER A 44 32.25 -14.37 39.97
CA SER A 44 32.96 -13.27 39.34
C SER A 44 32.06 -12.03 39.34
N ALA A 45 32.34 -11.13 40.28
CA ALA A 45 31.64 -9.88 40.49
C ALA A 45 32.03 -8.86 39.39
N HIS A 46 31.51 -9.05 38.18
CA HIS A 46 31.42 -7.98 37.19
C HIS A 46 29.95 -7.61 36.99
N ASN A 47 29.44 -6.76 37.89
CA ASN A 47 28.22 -5.99 37.68
C ASN A 47 28.49 -4.96 36.57
N ALA A 48 28.67 -5.43 35.35
CA ALA A 48 28.59 -4.59 34.16
C ALA A 48 27.11 -4.22 34.01
N SER A 49 26.79 -2.95 34.23
CA SER A 49 25.49 -2.37 33.96
C SER A 49 25.11 -2.67 32.51
N THR A 50 24.28 -3.69 32.30
CA THR A 50 23.72 -4.01 30.98
C THR A 50 22.74 -2.91 30.62
N SER A 51 23.26 -1.86 29.97
CA SER A 51 22.46 -0.81 29.36
C SER A 51 21.45 -1.49 28.44
N LYS A 52 20.17 -1.46 28.84
CA LYS A 52 19.09 -2.06 28.06
C LYS A 52 19.01 -1.30 26.75
N ILE A 53 19.42 -1.95 25.66
CA ILE A 53 19.30 -1.39 24.31
C ILE A 53 17.82 -1.05 24.09
N PRO A 54 17.47 0.18 23.70
CA PRO A 54 16.09 0.56 23.42
C PRO A 54 15.48 -0.38 22.37
N LYS A 55 14.25 -0.84 22.59
CA LYS A 55 13.58 -1.73 21.65
C LYS A 55 12.84 -0.89 20.60
N LEU A 56 13.40 -0.80 19.38
CA LEU A 56 12.74 -0.16 18.25
C LEU A 56 11.61 -1.06 17.73
N SER A 57 10.49 -0.46 17.35
CA SER A 57 9.46 -1.14 16.58
C SER A 57 9.75 -1.04 15.08
N LEU A 58 9.15 -1.92 14.27
CA LEU A 58 9.23 -1.80 12.81
C LEU A 58 8.71 -0.43 12.33
N ARG A 59 7.68 0.13 12.97
CA ARG A 59 7.17 1.46 12.62
C ARG A 59 8.20 2.56 12.83
N ASP A 60 9.02 2.46 13.88
CA ASP A 60 10.09 3.43 14.17
C ASP A 60 11.23 3.33 13.17
N VAL A 61 11.47 2.14 12.62
CA VAL A 61 12.44 1.92 11.54
C VAL A 61 11.92 2.46 10.22
N LEU A 62 10.63 2.28 9.92
CA LEU A 62 10.03 2.76 8.67
C LEU A 62 9.85 4.28 8.63
N SER A 63 9.72 4.97 9.76
CA SER A 63 9.51 6.42 9.82
C SER A 63 10.79 7.26 9.76
N ASP A 64 11.95 6.62 9.85
CA ASP A 64 13.26 7.27 9.89
C ASP A 64 14.11 6.79 8.71
N LYS A 65 14.59 7.74 7.89
CA LYS A 65 15.31 7.41 6.66
C LYS A 65 16.56 6.58 6.90
N TYR A 66 17.35 6.95 7.90
CA TYR A 66 18.60 6.26 8.16
C TYR A 66 18.35 4.83 8.65
N LYS A 67 17.39 4.65 9.57
CA LYS A 67 17.01 3.31 10.05
C LYS A 67 16.42 2.46 8.93
N LEU A 68 15.59 3.06 8.07
CA LEU A 68 15.03 2.42 6.90
C LEU A 68 16.12 1.94 5.92
N GLU A 69 17.13 2.75 5.65
CA GLU A 69 18.25 2.42 4.77
C GLU A 69 19.05 1.21 5.32
N VAL A 70 19.41 1.23 6.61
CA VAL A 70 20.11 0.11 7.25
C VAL A 70 19.27 -1.18 7.23
N PHE A 71 17.94 -1.06 7.42
CA PHE A 71 17.05 -2.21 7.34
C PHE A 71 16.88 -2.71 5.89
N MET A 72 16.85 -1.80 4.90
CA MET A 72 16.82 -2.17 3.48
C MET A 72 18.08 -2.96 3.11
N ASP A 73 19.27 -2.55 3.55
CA ASP A 73 20.53 -3.27 3.32
C ASP A 73 20.47 -4.71 3.86
N PHE A 74 19.89 -4.88 5.06
CA PHE A 74 19.65 -6.21 5.62
C PHE A 74 18.70 -7.05 4.76
N LEU A 75 17.58 -6.48 4.30
CA LEU A 75 16.62 -7.20 3.45
C LEU A 75 17.19 -7.55 2.08
N VAL A 76 18.10 -6.75 1.53
CA VAL A 76 18.83 -7.08 0.30
C VAL A 76 19.70 -8.34 0.52
N ALA A 77 20.40 -8.43 1.65
CA ALA A 77 21.17 -9.61 2.00
C ALA A 77 20.31 -10.87 2.21
N GLU A 78 19.05 -10.70 2.65
CA GLU A 78 18.06 -11.78 2.74
C GLU A 78 17.24 -12.01 1.46
N TYR A 79 17.54 -11.31 0.36
CA TYR A 79 16.77 -11.37 -0.89
C TYR A 79 15.25 -11.16 -0.70
N SER A 80 14.87 -10.24 0.20
CA SER A 80 13.46 -9.95 0.54
C SER A 80 13.08 -8.46 0.50
N HIS A 81 13.93 -7.63 -0.10
CA HIS A 81 13.79 -6.18 -0.19
C HIS A 81 12.58 -5.73 -1.03
N GLU A 82 12.12 -6.56 -1.96
CA GLU A 82 10.93 -6.30 -2.78
C GLU A 82 9.66 -6.10 -1.94
N ASN A 83 9.56 -6.78 -0.79
CA ASN A 83 8.45 -6.63 0.14
C ASN A 83 8.43 -5.22 0.76
N LEU A 84 9.60 -4.71 1.16
CA LEU A 84 9.71 -3.36 1.71
C LEU A 84 9.48 -2.29 0.64
N LEU A 85 10.03 -2.48 -0.57
CA LEU A 85 9.77 -1.59 -1.71
C LEU A 85 8.27 -1.51 -2.02
N ALA A 86 7.56 -2.63 -2.02
CA ALA A 86 6.12 -2.63 -2.22
C ALA A 86 5.38 -1.86 -1.13
N ILE A 87 5.71 -2.07 0.16
CA ILE A 87 5.09 -1.29 1.26
C ILE A 87 5.28 0.22 1.03
N ILE A 88 6.48 0.66 0.65
CA ILE A 88 6.78 2.07 0.39
C ILE A 88 5.90 2.60 -0.76
N GLU A 89 5.91 1.93 -1.91
CA GLU A 89 5.19 2.41 -3.10
C GLU A 89 3.67 2.37 -2.92
N LEU A 90 3.13 1.33 -2.28
CA LEU A 90 1.69 1.22 -1.99
C LEU A 90 1.24 2.27 -0.96
N THR A 91 2.09 2.60 0.02
CA THR A 91 1.83 3.69 0.98
C THR A 91 1.85 5.06 0.29
N GLN A 92 2.81 5.29 -0.62
CA GLN A 92 2.85 6.51 -1.44
C GLN A 92 1.60 6.62 -2.33
N PHE A 93 1.18 5.52 -2.98
CA PHE A 93 -0.03 5.49 -3.80
C PHE A 93 -1.27 5.86 -2.98
N LYS A 94 -1.44 5.26 -1.80
CA LYS A 94 -2.54 5.59 -0.90
C LYS A 94 -2.54 7.06 -0.48
N THR A 95 -1.37 7.57 -0.08
CA THR A 95 -1.21 8.99 0.30
C THR A 95 -1.58 9.91 -0.86
N PHE A 96 -1.16 9.57 -2.08
CA PHE A 96 -1.52 10.29 -3.29
C PHE A 96 -3.04 10.32 -3.51
N VAL A 97 -3.73 9.17 -3.40
CA VAL A 97 -5.19 9.10 -3.54
C VAL A 97 -5.90 9.98 -2.51
N LEU A 98 -5.49 9.87 -1.24
CA LEU A 98 -6.07 10.66 -0.16
C LEU A 98 -5.85 12.17 -0.38
N SER A 99 -4.68 12.57 -0.86
CA SER A 99 -4.40 13.97 -1.17
C SER A 99 -5.26 14.51 -2.31
N LEU A 100 -5.52 13.70 -3.36
CA LEU A 100 -6.41 14.08 -4.45
C LEU A 100 -7.85 14.27 -3.98
N GLU A 101 -8.32 13.39 -3.10
CA GLU A 101 -9.66 13.50 -2.53
C GLU A 101 -9.80 14.74 -1.66
N GLN A 102 -8.80 15.01 -0.81
CA GLN A 102 -8.76 16.22 0.01
C GLN A 102 -8.76 17.50 -0.85
N GLN A 103 -7.98 17.53 -1.94
CA GLN A 103 -7.97 18.66 -2.87
C GLN A 103 -9.35 18.89 -3.50
N ARG A 104 -10.04 17.82 -3.91
CA ARG A 104 -11.39 17.91 -4.48
C ARG A 104 -12.40 18.49 -3.48
N GLN A 105 -12.33 18.04 -2.22
CA GLN A 105 -13.19 18.56 -1.16
C GLN A 105 -12.95 20.05 -0.90
N GLN A 106 -11.68 20.49 -0.88
CA GLN A 106 -11.34 21.91 -0.75
C GLN A 106 -11.88 22.74 -1.91
N GLN A 107 -11.78 22.25 -3.15
CA GLN A 107 -12.32 22.92 -4.33
C GLN A 107 -13.84 23.07 -4.24
N GLN A 108 -14.56 22.00 -3.88
CA GLN A 108 -16.02 22.03 -3.71
C GLN A 108 -16.44 23.01 -2.61
N GLN A 109 -15.70 23.06 -1.50
CA GLN A 109 -15.96 24.02 -0.43
C GLN A 109 -15.77 25.47 -0.91
N GLN A 110 -14.73 25.72 -1.72
CA GLN A 110 -14.48 27.05 -2.29
C GLN A 110 -15.57 27.47 -3.28
N GLU A 111 -16.04 26.55 -4.12
CA GLU A 111 -17.15 26.78 -5.06
C GLU A 111 -18.47 27.08 -4.32
N GLN A 112 -18.75 26.37 -3.22
CA GLN A 112 -19.90 26.68 -2.38
C GLN A 112 -19.82 28.08 -1.77
N LEU A 113 -18.65 28.49 -1.25
CA LEU A 113 -18.47 29.84 -0.72
C LEU A 113 -18.66 30.92 -1.79
N GLN A 114 -18.28 30.65 -3.05
CA GLN A 114 -18.53 31.55 -4.18
C GLN A 114 -20.02 31.68 -4.52
N GLN A 115 -20.78 30.59 -4.42
CA GLN A 115 -22.24 30.62 -4.63
C GLN A 115 -22.98 31.33 -3.49
N TRP A 116 -22.45 31.29 -2.27
CA TRP A 116 -23.03 31.96 -1.10
C TRP A 116 -22.76 33.46 -1.03
N LEU A 117 -21.81 34.00 -1.82
CA LEU A 117 -21.62 35.45 -1.92
C LEU A 117 -22.88 36.06 -2.56
N PRO A 118 -23.61 36.95 -1.87
CA PRO A 118 -24.81 37.56 -2.42
C PRO A 118 -24.45 38.26 -3.72
N SER A 119 -25.03 37.82 -4.84
CA SER A 119 -24.97 38.55 -6.10
C SER A 119 -25.36 39.98 -5.79
N THR A 120 -24.38 40.88 -5.82
CA THR A 120 -24.55 42.28 -5.41
C THR A 120 -25.73 42.87 -6.15
N ILE A 121 -26.79 43.12 -5.38
CA ILE A 121 -27.96 43.97 -5.61
C ILE A 121 -27.99 44.61 -7.01
N THR A 122 -28.57 43.91 -7.98
CA THR A 122 -29.27 44.58 -9.08
C THR A 122 -30.73 44.71 -8.66
N ALA A 123 -31.09 45.85 -8.06
CA ALA A 123 -32.49 46.19 -7.78
C ALA A 123 -33.27 46.40 -9.10
N PRO A 124 -34.60 46.58 -9.09
CA PRO A 124 -35.64 45.65 -8.64
C PRO A 124 -36.76 45.53 -9.71
N HIS A 125 -37.38 44.37 -9.94
CA HIS A 125 -38.79 44.32 -10.38
C HIS A 125 -39.50 43.03 -9.91
N SER A 126 -40.19 43.19 -8.78
CA SER A 126 -41.43 42.54 -8.31
C SER A 126 -42.03 41.36 -9.10
N ASN A 127 -42.17 40.20 -8.46
CA ASN A 127 -43.47 39.59 -8.08
C ASN A 127 -43.27 38.37 -7.16
N LEU A 128 -43.91 38.41 -5.99
CA LEU A 128 -43.88 37.38 -4.94
C LEU A 128 -44.90 36.26 -5.23
N THR A 129 -44.46 35.00 -5.17
CA THR A 129 -45.35 33.86 -4.94
C THR A 129 -44.67 32.92 -3.94
N LEU A 130 -45.29 32.75 -2.77
CA LEU A 130 -44.87 31.80 -1.73
C LEU A 130 -45.44 30.43 -2.05
N ASP A 131 -44.58 29.40 -2.12
CA ASP A 131 -44.99 28.00 -2.09
C ASP A 131 -44.19 27.25 -1.02
N VAL A 132 -44.91 26.50 -0.19
CA VAL A 132 -44.44 25.83 1.04
C VAL A 132 -44.44 24.33 0.75
N GLY A 133 -43.29 23.81 0.34
CA GLY A 133 -43.09 22.38 0.04
C GLY A 133 -42.34 21.64 1.15
N SER A 134 -43.02 20.68 1.77
CA SER A 134 -42.55 19.78 2.82
C SER A 134 -41.50 18.77 2.31
N GLY A 135 -40.27 18.82 2.86
CA GLY A 135 -39.19 17.87 2.57
C GLY A 135 -39.21 16.62 3.46
N THR A 136 -39.09 15.45 2.85
CA THR A 136 -38.97 14.14 3.50
C THR A 136 -37.55 13.89 4.02
N PRO A 137 -37.39 13.19 5.17
CA PRO A 137 -36.08 12.89 5.75
C PRO A 137 -35.37 11.77 4.98
N PHE A 138 -34.13 12.05 4.59
CA PHE A 138 -33.21 11.19 3.87
C PHE A 138 -32.65 10.12 4.83
N SER A 139 -32.88 8.83 4.53
CA SER A 139 -32.37 7.70 5.32
C SER A 139 -30.93 7.33 4.93
N GLU A 140 -29.98 7.64 5.81
CA GLU A 140 -28.63 7.06 5.80
C GLU A 140 -28.67 5.61 6.29
N VAL A 141 -28.52 4.64 5.39
CA VAL A 141 -28.35 3.22 5.76
C VAL A 141 -27.21 2.61 4.96
N PHE A 142 -25.96 2.83 5.39
CA PHE A 142 -24.85 1.90 5.18
C PHE A 142 -23.75 2.22 6.20
N SER A 143 -23.62 1.42 7.26
CA SER A 143 -22.45 1.46 8.16
C SER A 143 -21.42 0.45 7.67
N PRO A 144 -20.35 0.89 6.98
CA PRO A 144 -19.27 -0.01 6.57
C PRO A 144 -18.56 -0.57 7.81
N ARG A 145 -18.27 -1.88 7.79
CA ARG A 145 -17.46 -2.54 8.82
C ARG A 145 -16.11 -1.81 8.93
N SER A 146 -15.84 -1.24 10.10
CA SER A 146 -14.62 -0.47 10.40
C SER A 146 -13.39 -1.38 10.45
N SER A 147 -12.87 -1.74 9.28
CA SER A 147 -11.56 -2.40 9.17
C SER A 147 -10.50 -1.39 9.58
N SER A 148 -9.75 -1.67 10.64
CA SER A 148 -8.68 -0.78 11.10
C SER A 148 -7.63 -0.59 10.01
N THR A 149 -7.58 0.61 9.45
CA THR A 149 -6.62 0.98 8.42
C THR A 149 -5.19 0.89 8.96
N LEU A 150 -4.31 0.20 8.23
CA LEU A 150 -2.89 0.16 8.57
C LEU A 150 -2.26 1.52 8.23
N ILE A 151 -1.79 2.23 9.25
CA ILE A 151 -1.10 3.51 9.09
C ILE A 151 0.41 3.27 9.15
N ILE A 152 1.10 3.58 8.05
CA ILE A 152 2.55 3.51 7.93
C ILE A 152 3.04 4.94 7.70
N SER A 153 3.96 5.40 8.53
CA SER A 153 4.64 6.69 8.35
C SER A 153 5.95 6.44 7.62
N LEU A 154 6.18 7.17 6.54
CA LEU A 154 7.42 7.15 5.77
C LEU A 154 8.19 8.47 6.02
N PRO A 155 9.53 8.47 5.87
CA PRO A 155 10.31 9.69 5.96
C PRO A 155 9.90 10.68 4.85
N PRO A 156 9.89 11.99 5.12
CA PRO A 156 9.43 12.99 4.15
C PRO A 156 10.33 13.08 2.91
N ASP A 157 11.59 12.68 3.02
CA ASP A 157 12.61 12.74 1.99
C ASP A 157 12.95 11.35 1.39
N ILE A 158 12.04 10.39 1.56
CA ILE A 158 12.14 9.08 0.91
C ILE A 158 12.03 9.20 -0.60
N VAL A 159 12.74 8.33 -1.32
CA VAL A 159 12.65 8.23 -2.79
C VAL A 159 11.20 7.99 -3.20
N GLN A 160 10.70 8.84 -4.08
CA GLN A 160 9.33 8.76 -4.56
C GLN A 160 9.21 7.81 -5.75
N SER A 161 8.17 6.98 -5.76
CA SER A 161 7.87 6.08 -6.88
C SER A 161 7.54 6.90 -8.13
N HIS A 162 8.23 6.60 -9.24
CA HIS A 162 7.93 7.22 -10.54
C HIS A 162 6.49 6.90 -10.99
N ILE A 163 5.99 5.69 -10.71
CA ILE A 163 4.60 5.31 -11.02
C ILE A 163 3.64 6.25 -10.29
N VAL A 164 3.84 6.45 -8.99
CA VAL A 164 2.97 7.27 -8.15
C VAL A 164 3.10 8.76 -8.44
N THR A 165 4.28 9.27 -8.74
CA THR A 165 4.52 10.72 -8.92
C THR A 165 4.37 11.21 -10.36
N CYS A 166 4.41 10.34 -11.36
CA CYS A 166 4.29 10.76 -12.76
C CYS A 166 2.91 11.38 -13.04
N ALA A 167 2.88 12.68 -13.37
CA ALA A 167 1.65 13.42 -13.65
C ALA A 167 0.94 12.97 -14.94
N GLN A 168 1.63 12.25 -15.82
CA GLN A 168 1.05 11.72 -17.06
C GLN A 168 0.18 10.49 -16.82
N PHE A 169 0.31 9.84 -15.66
CA PHE A 169 -0.49 8.68 -15.33
C PHE A 169 -1.77 9.07 -14.61
N SER A 170 -2.90 8.65 -15.16
CA SER A 170 -4.18 8.67 -14.44
C SER A 170 -4.11 7.76 -13.21
N LEU A 171 -4.98 8.00 -12.23
CA LEU A 171 -5.06 7.17 -11.03
C LEU A 171 -5.19 5.67 -11.37
N HIS A 172 -6.01 5.38 -12.36
CA HIS A 172 -6.22 4.04 -12.89
C HIS A 172 -4.94 3.44 -13.51
N GLN A 173 -4.21 4.22 -14.32
CA GLN A 173 -2.94 3.77 -14.89
C GLN A 173 -1.91 3.46 -13.81
N LYS A 174 -1.85 4.28 -12.74
CA LYS A 174 -0.98 4.00 -11.59
C LYS A 174 -1.32 2.67 -10.92
N PHE A 175 -2.61 2.40 -10.69
CA PHE A 175 -3.07 1.11 -10.18
C PHE A 175 -2.64 -0.07 -11.08
N VAL A 176 -2.90 0.02 -12.38
CA VAL A 176 -2.53 -1.01 -13.37
C VAL A 176 -1.02 -1.30 -13.32
N LEU A 177 -0.19 -0.26 -13.32
CA LEU A 177 1.27 -0.39 -13.27
C LEU A 177 1.77 -1.01 -11.95
N LEU A 178 1.14 -0.70 -10.81
CA LEU A 178 1.48 -1.31 -9.53
C LEU A 178 1.12 -2.81 -9.50
N VAL A 179 -0.04 -3.19 -10.06
CA VAL A 179 -0.44 -4.59 -10.17
C VAL A 179 0.53 -5.36 -11.07
N GLU A 180 0.91 -4.81 -12.21
CA GLU A 180 1.88 -5.43 -13.13
C GLU A 180 3.26 -5.61 -12.49
N LYS A 181 3.67 -4.65 -11.67
CA LYS A 181 4.98 -4.66 -11.01
C LYS A 181 5.09 -5.66 -9.85
N TYR A 182 4.01 -5.86 -9.09
CA TYR A 182 4.06 -6.58 -7.80
C TYR A 182 3.09 -7.77 -7.67
N ILE A 183 1.96 -7.77 -8.39
CA ILE A 183 0.84 -8.68 -8.10
C ILE A 183 0.70 -9.80 -9.14
N LEU A 184 1.00 -9.55 -10.41
CA LEU A 184 0.88 -10.61 -11.42
C LEU A 184 1.87 -11.76 -11.15
N SER A 185 1.48 -12.99 -11.48
CA SER A 185 2.33 -14.17 -11.23
C SER A 185 3.68 -14.13 -11.95
N ASN A 186 3.77 -13.37 -13.04
CA ASN A 186 4.98 -13.15 -13.83
C ASN A 186 5.63 -11.78 -13.55
N ALA A 187 5.21 -11.09 -12.48
CA ALA A 187 5.77 -9.81 -12.09
C ALA A 187 7.23 -9.98 -11.65
N THR A 188 8.09 -9.02 -12.02
CA THR A 188 9.53 -9.05 -11.65
C THR A 188 9.71 -9.01 -10.13
N PHE A 189 8.84 -8.28 -9.42
CA PHE A 189 8.83 -8.17 -7.98
C PHE A 189 7.58 -8.84 -7.39
N CYS A 190 7.23 -10.02 -7.90
CA CYS A 190 6.05 -10.77 -7.48
C CYS A 190 6.06 -11.01 -5.96
N LEU A 191 5.06 -10.46 -5.28
CA LEU A 191 4.95 -10.52 -3.83
C LEU A 191 4.41 -11.86 -3.36
N ASN A 192 4.81 -12.30 -2.17
CA ASN A 192 4.28 -13.51 -1.55
C ASN A 192 2.99 -13.23 -0.75
N ILE A 193 1.91 -12.91 -1.46
CA ILE A 193 0.57 -12.71 -0.88
C ILE A 193 -0.33 -13.93 -1.09
N SER A 194 -1.38 -14.03 -0.27
CA SER A 194 -2.39 -15.08 -0.37
C SER A 194 -3.05 -15.13 -1.75
N SER A 195 -3.44 -16.33 -2.18
CA SER A 195 -4.09 -16.54 -3.48
C SER A 195 -5.40 -15.76 -3.59
N ASP A 196 -6.15 -15.66 -2.49
CA ASP A 196 -7.43 -14.94 -2.45
C ASP A 196 -7.22 -13.44 -2.68
N GLU A 197 -6.25 -12.83 -1.98
CA GLU A 197 -5.90 -11.42 -2.17
C GLU A 197 -5.38 -11.14 -3.59
N ARG A 198 -4.51 -12.03 -4.09
CA ARG A 198 -4.00 -11.90 -5.47
C ARG A 198 -5.14 -11.96 -6.49
N ASN A 199 -6.05 -12.93 -6.37
CA ASN A 199 -7.17 -13.09 -7.29
C ASN A 199 -8.09 -11.87 -7.25
N CYS A 200 -8.37 -11.34 -6.05
CA CYS A 200 -9.15 -10.12 -5.87
C CYS A 200 -8.55 -8.93 -6.67
N LEU A 201 -7.26 -8.64 -6.46
CA LEU A 201 -6.56 -7.56 -7.17
C LEU A 201 -6.46 -7.81 -8.68
N VAL A 202 -6.24 -9.05 -9.10
CA VAL A 202 -6.19 -9.43 -10.52
C VAL A 202 -7.54 -9.26 -11.21
N ASP A 203 -8.65 -9.54 -10.52
CA ASP A 203 -9.99 -9.34 -11.07
C ASP A 203 -10.31 -7.85 -11.23
N HIS A 204 -9.94 -7.02 -10.25
CA HIS A 204 -9.98 -5.55 -10.41
C HIS A 204 -9.12 -5.09 -11.59
N TYR A 205 -7.90 -5.61 -11.73
CA TYR A 205 -7.02 -5.30 -12.86
C TYR A 205 -7.62 -5.69 -14.21
N ARG A 206 -8.26 -6.86 -14.33
CA ARG A 206 -8.92 -7.29 -15.57
C ARG A 206 -10.07 -6.38 -15.95
N GLN A 207 -10.90 -5.98 -14.98
CA GLN A 207 -12.00 -5.04 -15.21
C GLN A 207 -11.47 -3.67 -15.66
N SER A 208 -10.42 -3.20 -14.97
CA SER A 208 -9.69 -1.98 -15.28
C SER A 208 -9.12 -1.96 -16.70
N LYS A 209 -8.46 -3.03 -17.13
CA LYS A 209 -7.81 -3.11 -18.45
C LYS A 209 -8.80 -3.11 -19.61
N ASN A 210 -10.02 -3.59 -19.38
CA ASN A 210 -11.06 -3.69 -20.39
C ASN A 210 -11.89 -2.40 -20.55
N MET A 211 -11.65 -1.36 -19.73
CA MET A 211 -12.26 -0.05 -19.93
C MET A 211 -11.74 0.56 -21.24
N PRO A 212 -12.58 0.72 -22.28
CA PRO A 212 -12.15 1.30 -23.53
C PRO A 212 -11.70 2.73 -23.27
N SER A 213 -10.44 3.04 -23.62
CA SER A 213 -9.92 4.39 -23.66
C SER A 213 -10.90 5.23 -24.50
N SER A 214 -11.71 6.06 -23.87
CA SER A 214 -12.81 6.81 -24.48
C SER A 214 -12.33 7.94 -25.42
N SER A 215 -11.14 7.79 -25.99
CA SER A 215 -10.43 8.77 -26.81
C SER A 215 -10.85 8.83 -28.27
N SER A 216 -11.88 8.10 -28.74
CA SER A 216 -12.16 8.06 -30.19
C SER A 216 -13.59 7.79 -30.65
N SER A 217 -14.62 8.21 -29.91
CA SER A 217 -15.99 8.18 -30.45
C SER A 217 -16.72 9.49 -30.20
N SER A 218 -16.81 10.28 -31.27
CA SER A 218 -17.54 11.54 -31.45
C SER A 218 -19.07 11.40 -31.40
N SER A 219 -19.62 10.51 -30.57
CA SER A 219 -21.07 10.36 -30.40
C SER A 219 -21.53 11.15 -29.19
N SER A 220 -22.19 12.27 -29.46
CA SER A 220 -22.76 13.25 -28.53
C SER A 220 -23.92 12.68 -27.69
N SER A 221 -23.62 11.75 -26.79
CA SER A 221 -24.54 11.37 -25.72
C SER A 221 -24.15 12.11 -24.44
N PRO A 222 -25.10 12.76 -23.74
CA PRO A 222 -24.81 13.50 -22.52
C PRO A 222 -24.32 12.55 -21.44
N ILE A 223 -23.04 12.71 -21.08
CA ILE A 223 -22.34 11.93 -20.06
C ILE A 223 -22.90 12.32 -18.69
N SER A 224 -23.47 11.33 -17.99
CA SER A 224 -23.89 11.44 -16.59
C SER A 224 -22.66 11.67 -15.70
N ILE A 225 -22.64 12.76 -14.94
CA ILE A 225 -21.50 13.24 -14.14
C ILE A 225 -21.23 12.36 -12.90
N ASP A 226 -22.17 11.49 -12.50
CA ASP A 226 -22.13 10.81 -11.20
C ASP A 226 -21.12 9.65 -11.08
N THR A 227 -20.59 9.11 -12.18
CA THR A 227 -19.75 7.89 -12.12
C THR A 227 -18.31 8.14 -11.66
N GLN A 228 -17.81 9.38 -11.70
CA GLN A 228 -16.38 9.65 -11.48
C GLN A 228 -15.98 9.66 -9.99
N THR A 229 -16.89 10.03 -9.10
CA THR A 229 -16.62 10.22 -7.67
C THR A 229 -16.48 8.91 -6.91
N GLN A 230 -17.22 7.86 -7.30
CA GLN A 230 -17.18 6.56 -6.62
C GLN A 230 -15.79 5.89 -6.71
N SER A 231 -15.09 6.05 -7.84
CA SER A 231 -13.86 5.30 -8.09
C SER A 231 -12.67 5.68 -7.19
N SER A 232 -12.60 6.92 -6.66
CA SER A 232 -11.41 7.34 -5.92
C SER A 232 -11.33 6.74 -4.52
N VAL A 233 -12.47 6.56 -3.86
CA VAL A 233 -12.54 5.97 -2.51
C VAL A 233 -12.05 4.52 -2.57
N ASP A 234 -12.45 3.79 -3.60
CA ASP A 234 -12.04 2.39 -3.80
C ASP A 234 -10.52 2.25 -3.93
N PHE A 235 -9.85 3.14 -4.68
CA PHE A 235 -8.39 3.10 -4.82
C PHE A 235 -7.63 3.42 -3.53
N SER A 236 -8.23 4.14 -2.58
CA SER A 236 -7.56 4.50 -1.32
C SER A 236 -7.36 3.30 -0.38
N ILE A 237 -8.19 2.26 -0.53
CA ILE A 237 -8.20 1.06 0.31
C ILE A 237 -7.91 -0.22 -0.47
N ILE A 238 -7.83 -0.17 -1.80
CA ILE A 238 -7.70 -1.36 -2.66
C ILE A 238 -6.50 -2.23 -2.30
N PHE A 239 -5.41 -1.63 -1.83
CA PHE A 239 -4.19 -2.35 -1.44
C PHE A 239 -4.07 -2.60 0.06
N ASP A 240 -5.07 -2.27 0.89
CA ASP A 240 -4.93 -2.34 2.35
C ASP A 240 -4.76 -3.78 2.85
N ALA A 241 -5.44 -4.75 2.23
CA ALA A 241 -5.31 -6.16 2.59
C ALA A 241 -3.94 -6.72 2.19
N CYS A 242 -3.55 -6.55 0.93
CA CYS A 242 -2.21 -6.85 0.43
C CYS A 242 -1.09 -6.21 1.29
N THR A 243 -1.19 -4.90 1.58
CA THR A 243 -0.18 -4.19 2.39
C THR A 243 -0.07 -4.77 3.81
N ARG A 244 -1.18 -5.18 4.43
CA ARG A 244 -1.15 -5.85 5.73
C ARG A 244 -0.44 -7.20 5.68
N GLU A 245 -0.68 -8.01 4.65
CA GLU A 245 0.02 -9.29 4.50
C GLU A 245 1.53 -9.08 4.35
N ILE A 246 1.96 -8.17 3.47
CA ILE A 246 3.37 -7.85 3.27
C ILE A 246 4.00 -7.30 4.55
N PHE A 247 3.27 -6.44 5.29
CA PHE A 247 3.75 -5.90 6.57
C PHE A 247 4.01 -7.01 7.59
N CYS A 248 3.18 -8.06 7.63
CA CYS A 248 3.41 -9.23 8.47
C CYS A 248 4.68 -10.00 8.05
N LEU A 249 4.96 -10.13 6.75
CA LEU A 249 6.18 -10.75 6.24
C LEU A 249 7.43 -9.95 6.62
N VAL A 250 7.41 -8.64 6.38
CA VAL A 250 8.52 -7.74 6.73
C VAL A 250 8.73 -7.70 8.25
N SER A 251 7.66 -7.83 9.05
CA SER A 251 7.74 -7.95 10.50
C SER A 251 8.49 -9.21 10.96
N ASP A 252 8.46 -10.29 10.18
CA ASP A 252 9.23 -11.50 10.47
C ASP A 252 10.72 -11.28 10.19
N SER A 253 11.06 -10.69 9.03
CA SER A 253 12.44 -10.29 8.72
C SER A 253 12.99 -9.30 9.76
N PHE A 254 12.15 -8.37 10.25
CA PHE A 254 12.52 -7.45 11.32
C PHE A 254 12.90 -8.16 12.63
N LYS A 255 12.26 -9.28 12.98
CA LYS A 255 12.64 -10.08 14.17
C LYS A 255 14.04 -10.67 14.02
N ARG A 256 14.42 -11.11 12.82
CA ARG A 256 15.77 -11.60 12.54
C ARG A 256 16.78 -10.45 12.55
N PHE A 257 16.43 -9.33 11.93
CA PHE A 257 17.25 -8.12 11.94
C PHE A 257 17.65 -7.67 13.35
N MET A 258 16.72 -7.69 14.31
CA MET A 258 16.99 -7.33 15.72
C MET A 258 18.09 -8.18 16.39
N SER A 259 18.40 -9.36 15.84
CA SER A 259 19.46 -10.25 16.37
C SER A 259 20.82 -10.04 15.71
N THR A 260 20.95 -9.08 14.78
CA THR A 260 22.18 -8.85 14.01
C THR A 260 23.05 -7.74 14.60
N ASP A 261 24.35 -7.78 14.27
CA ASP A 261 25.29 -6.69 14.61
C ASP A 261 24.92 -5.37 13.91
N MET A 262 24.25 -5.43 12.75
CA MET A 262 23.75 -4.23 12.05
C MET A 262 22.75 -3.46 12.93
N TYR A 263 21.84 -4.17 13.58
CA TYR A 263 20.88 -3.57 14.51
C TYR A 263 21.56 -2.99 15.74
N GLN A 264 22.60 -3.64 16.29
CA GLN A 264 23.35 -3.11 17.43
C GLN A 264 24.07 -1.80 17.07
N LYS A 265 24.77 -1.76 15.94
CA LYS A 265 25.46 -0.56 15.43
C LYS A 265 24.52 0.59 15.13
N LEU A 266 23.28 0.30 14.73
CA LEU A 266 22.25 1.32 14.52
C LEU A 266 22.03 2.17 15.78
N PHE A 267 22.12 1.58 16.98
CA PHE A 267 21.99 2.35 18.22
C PHE A 267 23.22 3.17 18.56
N GLU A 268 24.42 2.61 18.34
CA GLU A 268 25.68 3.30 18.61
C GLU A 268 25.80 4.62 17.83
N LEU A 269 25.21 4.69 16.64
CA LEU A 269 25.22 5.87 15.78
C LEU A 269 24.10 6.89 16.09
N THR A 270 23.10 6.49 16.88
CA THR A 270 21.95 7.35 17.23
C THR A 270 21.95 7.84 18.68
N ALA A 271 22.90 7.35 19.49
CA ALA A 271 23.12 7.77 20.88
C ALA A 271 24.05 8.98 20.95
#